data_AF-A0A553G9G6-F1
#
_entry.id   AF-A0A553G9G6-F1
#
_cell.length_a   1.000
_cell.length_b   1.000
_cell.length_c   1.000
_cell.angle_alpha   90.00
_cell.angle_beta   90.00
_cell.angle_gamma   90.00
#
_symmetry.space_group_name_H-M   'P 1'
#
loop_
_entity.id
_entity.type
_entity.pdbx_description
1 polymer ?
#
loop_
_entity_poly.entity_id
_entity_poly.type
_entity_poly.pdbx_seq_one_letter_code
_entity_poly.pdbx_strand_id
1 'polypeptide(L)'
;MKYTLLFLALLSSYTTTIAQTVKAITQHGETVVLYENGTWKYEKDVQLNNTPATTPAVVAEAAVLTDITIDNTKEVTSEKQEVFNAVSKKLSRFFGDEKGKIHCSATATNTKGKITLNFEFMVPVGDANRYFGYSAQDRIMSFKLSDGTILHNAFTDNVEQNFIEKWNISYYKASIVLSKDDVNKLMQQSAISMSIDWKKTEEEYSIDKVKCIQHLLKEVI
;
A
#
# COMPACT_ATOMS: atom_id res chain seq x y z
N MET A 1 11.63 73.14 -19.71
CA MET A 1 11.96 72.28 -18.54
C MET A 1 10.71 71.97 -17.70
N LYS A 2 9.73 71.24 -18.25
CA LYS A 2 8.51 70.83 -17.49
C LYS A 2 8.17 69.34 -17.59
N TYR A 3 8.94 68.57 -18.37
CA TYR A 3 8.67 67.15 -18.60
C TYR A 3 9.72 66.21 -17.99
N THR A 4 10.81 66.74 -17.44
CA THR A 4 11.89 65.92 -16.85
C THR A 4 11.56 65.37 -15.46
N LEU A 5 10.59 65.97 -14.75
CA LEU A 5 10.13 65.48 -13.44
C LEU A 5 9.07 64.37 -13.55
N LEU A 6 8.39 64.24 -14.69
CA LEU A 6 7.36 63.21 -14.87
C LEU A 6 7.95 61.83 -15.22
N PHE A 7 9.17 61.79 -15.76
CA PHE A 7 9.83 60.54 -16.14
C PHE A 7 10.51 59.84 -14.95
N LEU A 8 10.86 60.58 -13.89
CA LEU A 8 11.50 60.02 -12.69
C LEU A 8 10.48 59.43 -11.69
N ALA A 9 9.22 59.86 -11.74
CA ALA A 9 8.15 59.34 -10.88
C ALA A 9 7.51 58.03 -11.40
N LEU A 10 7.80 57.63 -12.65
CA LEU A 10 7.27 56.40 -13.25
C LEU A 10 8.21 55.18 -13.13
N LEU A 11 9.45 55.38 -12.66
CA LEU A 11 10.44 54.29 -12.50
C LEU A 11 10.48 53.68 -11.09
N SER A 12 9.72 54.20 -10.12
CA SER A 12 9.72 53.71 -8.74
C SER A 12 8.61 52.69 -8.40
N SER A 13 7.83 52.23 -9.38
CA SER A 13 6.68 51.35 -9.17
C SER A 13 6.88 49.89 -9.61
N TYR A 14 8.10 49.48 -9.98
CA TYR A 14 8.39 48.08 -10.35
C TYR A 14 9.51 47.48 -9.49
N THR A 15 9.35 47.49 -8.18
CA THR A 15 10.03 46.51 -7.32
C THR A 15 9.16 45.25 -7.28
N THR A 16 9.33 44.36 -8.26
CA THR A 16 8.85 42.98 -8.12
C THR A 16 9.63 42.33 -6.99
N THR A 17 8.97 42.11 -5.85
CA THR A 17 9.47 41.23 -4.81
C THR A 17 9.55 39.82 -5.42
N ILE A 18 10.76 39.39 -5.78
CA ILE A 18 11.02 37.98 -6.07
C ILE A 18 10.93 37.28 -4.72
N ALA A 19 9.80 36.63 -4.45
CA ALA A 19 9.59 35.83 -3.25
C ALA A 19 10.69 34.76 -3.18
N GLN A 20 11.63 34.91 -2.24
CA GLN A 20 12.71 33.95 -2.04
C GLN A 20 12.15 32.76 -1.25
N THR A 21 11.81 31.69 -1.96
CA THR A 21 11.49 30.40 -1.31
C THR A 21 12.78 29.78 -0.77
N VAL A 22 12.88 29.61 0.55
CA VAL A 22 14.03 28.97 1.20
C VAL A 22 13.79 27.47 1.23
N LYS A 23 14.75 26.68 0.72
CA LYS A 23 14.74 25.22 0.83
C LYS A 23 15.47 24.79 2.09
N ALA A 24 14.87 23.87 2.85
CA ALA A 24 15.48 23.26 4.03
C ALA A 24 15.37 21.73 3.96
N ILE A 25 16.27 21.02 4.66
CA ILE A 25 16.31 19.56 4.71
C ILE A 25 15.87 19.11 6.10
N THR A 26 14.90 18.19 6.19
CA THR A 26 14.43 17.62 7.46
C THR A 26 15.44 16.63 8.04
N GLN A 27 15.28 16.25 9.31
CA GLN A 27 16.13 15.24 9.97
C GLN A 27 16.08 13.86 9.27
N HIS A 28 15.07 13.62 8.43
CA HIS A 28 14.91 12.40 7.63
C HIS A 28 15.43 12.56 6.18
N GLY A 29 16.12 13.66 5.87
CA GLY A 29 16.72 13.90 4.55
C GLY A 29 15.75 14.41 3.49
N GLU A 30 14.53 14.79 3.86
CA GLU A 30 13.51 15.26 2.91
C GLU A 30 13.58 16.78 2.71
N THR A 31 13.42 17.25 1.47
CA THR A 31 13.48 18.69 1.17
C THR A 31 12.11 19.34 1.32
N VAL A 32 12.05 20.40 2.12
CA VAL A 32 10.86 21.23 2.34
C VAL A 32 11.08 22.64 1.82
N VAL A 33 10.03 23.22 1.26
CA VAL A 33 9.98 24.61 0.82
C VAL A 33 9.27 25.41 1.91
N LEU A 34 9.99 26.36 2.52
CA LEU A 34 9.40 27.32 3.45
C LEU A 34 8.86 28.52 2.69
N TYR A 35 7.63 28.90 3.01
CA TYR A 35 6.97 30.09 2.50
C TYR A 35 7.04 31.20 3.55
N GLU A 36 6.98 32.45 3.09
CA GLU A 36 7.04 33.64 3.96
C GLU A 36 5.89 33.72 4.98
N ASN A 37 4.78 33.02 4.73
CA ASN A 37 3.66 32.90 5.67
C ASN A 37 3.94 31.92 6.84
N GLY A 38 5.16 31.40 6.96
CA GLY A 38 5.56 30.46 8.01
C GLY A 38 5.06 29.03 7.80
N THR A 39 4.40 28.75 6.68
CA THR A 39 4.03 27.39 6.29
C THR A 39 5.15 26.74 5.51
N TRP A 40 5.24 25.42 5.58
CA TRP A 40 6.18 24.64 4.80
C TRP A 40 5.44 23.52 4.08
N LYS A 41 5.95 23.13 2.91
CA LYS A 41 5.46 21.97 2.16
C LYS A 41 6.64 21.13 1.71
N TYR A 42 6.44 19.82 1.60
CA TYR A 42 7.44 18.99 0.95
C TYR A 42 7.54 19.37 -0.52
N GLU A 43 8.76 19.42 -1.06
CA GLU A 43 8.98 19.78 -2.48
C GLU A 43 8.20 18.86 -3.43
N LYS A 44 7.99 17.59 -3.02
CA LYS A 44 7.17 16.60 -3.73
C LYS A 44 5.71 17.05 -3.90
N ASP A 45 5.14 17.77 -2.94
CA ASP A 45 3.74 18.23 -2.96
C ASP A 45 3.55 19.50 -3.79
N VAL A 46 4.60 20.32 -3.92
CA VAL A 46 4.56 21.58 -4.67
C VAL A 46 4.60 21.33 -6.18
N GLN A 47 5.27 20.27 -6.63
CA GLN A 47 5.36 19.91 -8.05
C GLN A 47 4.08 19.26 -8.62
N LEU A 48 3.17 18.78 -7.77
CA LEU A 48 1.94 18.09 -8.21
C LEU A 48 0.86 19.02 -8.80
N ASN A 49 0.94 20.34 -8.58
CA ASN A 49 -0.14 21.27 -8.95
C ASN A 49 0.05 22.05 -10.25
N ASN A 50 1.17 21.88 -10.96
CA ASN A 50 1.37 22.52 -12.27
C ASN A 50 2.02 21.54 -13.26
N THR A 51 1.26 21.19 -14.31
CA THR A 51 1.67 20.56 -15.60
C THR A 51 1.55 19.02 -15.67
N PRO A 52 1.12 18.44 -16.83
CA PRO A 52 0.62 17.07 -16.94
C PRO A 52 1.72 16.00 -16.99
N ALA A 53 1.37 14.82 -16.47
CA ALA A 53 1.95 13.50 -16.69
C ALA A 53 3.42 13.47 -17.16
N THR A 54 4.35 13.44 -16.21
CA THR A 54 5.62 12.75 -16.41
C THR A 54 5.90 11.94 -15.17
N THR A 55 5.93 10.62 -15.36
CA THR A 55 6.23 9.60 -14.35
C THR A 55 7.53 9.96 -13.62
N PRO A 56 7.52 10.15 -12.29
CA PRO A 56 8.77 10.20 -11.55
C PRO A 56 9.34 8.78 -11.51
N ALA A 57 10.52 8.61 -12.10
CA ALA A 57 11.36 7.46 -11.83
C ALA A 57 11.64 7.42 -10.32
N VAL A 58 10.99 6.47 -9.65
CA VAL A 58 11.34 6.08 -8.30
C VAL A 58 12.78 5.57 -8.38
N VAL A 59 13.70 6.28 -7.71
CA VAL A 59 15.06 5.78 -7.50
C VAL A 59 14.89 4.53 -6.63
N ALA A 60 14.88 3.37 -7.28
CA ALA A 60 14.96 2.09 -6.63
C ALA A 60 16.25 2.08 -5.82
N GLU A 61 16.11 2.06 -4.50
CA GLU A 61 17.18 1.60 -3.63
C GLU A 61 17.49 0.16 -4.09
N ALA A 62 18.61 0.00 -4.77
CA ALA A 62 19.04 -1.29 -5.29
C ALA A 62 19.33 -2.20 -4.10
N ALA A 63 18.31 -2.94 -3.67
CA ALA A 63 18.45 -4.01 -2.71
C ALA A 63 19.48 -4.99 -3.28
N VAL A 64 20.60 -5.13 -2.58
CA VAL A 64 21.61 -6.14 -2.87
C VAL A 64 20.89 -7.48 -2.92
N LEU A 65 20.92 -8.15 -4.08
CA LEU A 65 20.35 -9.48 -4.30
C LEU A 65 21.10 -10.50 -3.43
N THR A 66 20.78 -10.57 -2.14
CA THR A 66 21.12 -11.75 -1.33
C THR A 66 20.13 -12.84 -1.72
N ASP A 67 20.63 -13.89 -2.37
CA ASP A 67 19.82 -15.09 -2.67
C ASP A 67 19.34 -15.67 -1.33
N ILE A 68 18.02 -15.59 -1.09
CA ILE A 68 17.44 -16.03 0.17
C ILE A 68 17.39 -17.55 0.14
N THR A 69 18.01 -18.17 1.13
CA THR A 69 17.98 -19.62 1.30
C THR A 69 16.79 -19.98 2.18
N ILE A 70 15.84 -20.75 1.61
CA ILE A 70 14.69 -21.27 2.35
C ILE A 70 15.10 -22.59 3.01
N ASP A 71 14.92 -22.70 4.33
CA ASP A 71 15.20 -23.94 5.04
C ASP A 71 14.11 -24.99 4.75
N ASN A 72 14.51 -26.08 4.08
CA ASN A 72 13.63 -27.18 3.70
C ASN A 72 13.35 -28.18 4.83
N THR A 73 13.93 -27.98 6.02
CA THR A 73 13.75 -28.85 7.20
C THR A 73 12.82 -28.26 8.25
N LYS A 74 12.51 -26.96 8.15
CA LYS A 74 11.64 -26.27 9.11
C LYS A 74 10.17 -26.62 8.92
N GLU A 75 9.47 -26.71 10.06
CA GLU A 75 8.02 -26.63 10.17
C GLU A 75 7.71 -25.54 11.20
N VAL A 76 7.42 -24.34 10.72
CA VAL A 76 7.25 -23.14 11.56
C VAL A 76 6.13 -22.27 11.02
N THR A 77 5.41 -21.62 11.93
CA THR A 77 4.36 -20.64 11.65
C THR A 77 4.73 -19.34 12.33
N SER A 78 4.63 -18.22 11.61
CA SER A 78 4.85 -16.88 12.15
C SER A 78 3.75 -16.50 13.13
N GLU A 79 3.99 -15.47 13.93
CA GLU A 79 2.90 -14.81 14.65
C GLU A 79 1.92 -14.14 13.68
N LYS A 80 0.67 -14.01 14.13
CA LYS A 80 -0.39 -13.37 13.34
C LYS A 80 -0.19 -11.86 13.34
N GLN A 81 -0.15 -11.26 12.16
CA GLN A 81 0.00 -9.83 11.98
C GLN A 81 -1.19 -9.24 11.24
N GLU A 82 -1.60 -8.04 11.63
CA GLU A 82 -2.56 -7.24 10.87
C GLU A 82 -1.90 -6.72 9.58
N VAL A 83 -2.55 -6.98 8.45
CA VAL A 83 -2.12 -6.53 7.12
C VAL A 83 -2.76 -5.19 6.80
N PHE A 84 -4.08 -5.10 6.93
CA PHE A 84 -4.84 -3.87 6.71
C PHE A 84 -6.16 -3.83 7.48
N ASN A 85 -6.66 -2.63 7.71
CA ASN A 85 -8.04 -2.35 8.11
C ASN A 85 -8.62 -1.24 7.24
N ALA A 86 -9.30 -1.63 6.16
CA ALA A 86 -9.65 -0.72 5.06
C ALA A 86 -11.12 -0.80 4.69
N VAL A 87 -11.66 0.30 4.15
CA VAL A 87 -13.06 0.36 3.68
C VAL A 87 -13.17 -0.34 2.33
N SER A 88 -14.01 -1.37 2.25
CA SER A 88 -14.40 -1.99 0.98
C SER A 88 -15.27 -1.05 0.17
N LYS A 89 -14.87 -0.78 -1.07
CA LYS A 89 -15.61 0.08 -2.00
C LYS A 89 -17.00 -0.48 -2.31
N LYS A 90 -17.17 -1.80 -2.29
CA LYS A 90 -18.46 -2.44 -2.52
C LYS A 90 -19.34 -2.37 -1.29
N LEU A 91 -18.84 -2.74 -0.13
CA LEU A 91 -19.66 -2.76 1.09
C LEU A 91 -20.05 -1.35 1.53
N SER A 92 -19.17 -0.36 1.39
CA SER A 92 -19.47 1.02 1.76
C SER A 92 -20.66 1.59 1.01
N ARG A 93 -20.86 1.19 -0.26
CA ARG A 93 -22.04 1.59 -1.06
C ARG A 93 -23.36 1.11 -0.49
N PHE A 94 -23.37 -0.02 0.23
CA PHE A 94 -24.59 -0.62 0.77
C PHE A 94 -24.78 -0.36 2.27
N PHE A 95 -23.68 -0.25 3.02
CA PHE A 95 -23.72 -0.23 4.49
C PHE A 95 -23.03 0.99 5.12
N GLY A 96 -22.44 1.87 4.31
CA GLY A 96 -21.62 2.99 4.77
C GLY A 96 -20.21 2.57 5.17
N ASP A 97 -19.32 3.54 5.36
CA ASP A 97 -17.90 3.28 5.57
C ASP A 97 -17.61 2.50 6.85
N GLU A 98 -18.35 2.73 7.95
CA GLU A 98 -18.10 2.05 9.23
C GLU A 98 -18.34 0.54 9.14
N LYS A 99 -19.49 0.13 8.58
CA LYS A 99 -19.85 -1.29 8.40
C LYS A 99 -19.23 -1.89 7.13
N GLY A 100 -18.66 -1.05 6.28
CA GLY A 100 -17.94 -1.47 5.07
C GLY A 100 -16.46 -1.76 5.30
N LYS A 101 -15.94 -1.61 6.53
CA LYS A 101 -14.54 -1.92 6.85
C LYS A 101 -14.28 -3.42 6.83
N ILE A 102 -13.19 -3.82 6.20
CA ILE A 102 -12.67 -5.18 6.21
C ILE A 102 -11.34 -5.16 6.93
N HIS A 103 -11.20 -6.06 7.89
CA HIS A 103 -9.94 -6.30 8.58
C HIS A 103 -9.29 -7.56 8.02
N CYS A 104 -8.03 -7.46 7.64
CA CYS A 104 -7.23 -8.57 7.16
C CYS A 104 -6.04 -8.79 8.08
N SER A 105 -5.86 -10.04 8.52
CA SER A 105 -4.65 -10.49 9.20
C SER A 105 -4.02 -11.64 8.43
N ALA A 106 -2.73 -11.86 8.63
CA ALA A 106 -2.00 -12.93 7.96
C ALA A 106 -1.00 -13.62 8.89
N THR A 107 -0.70 -14.87 8.55
CA THR A 107 0.45 -15.64 9.05
C THR A 107 1.24 -16.17 7.86
N ALA A 108 2.53 -16.39 8.05
CA ALA A 108 3.36 -17.18 7.13
C ALA A 108 3.60 -18.56 7.74
N THR A 109 3.73 -19.56 6.89
CA THR A 109 4.06 -20.93 7.29
C THR A 109 5.15 -21.46 6.36
N ASN A 110 6.15 -22.11 6.93
CA ASN A 110 7.10 -22.92 6.20
C ASN A 110 6.84 -24.39 6.55
N THR A 111 6.48 -25.18 5.55
CA THR A 111 6.34 -26.63 5.68
C THR A 111 7.32 -27.30 4.74
N LYS A 112 8.49 -27.68 5.24
CA LYS A 112 9.55 -28.37 4.49
C LYS A 112 9.98 -27.61 3.22
N GLY A 113 10.15 -26.30 3.34
CA GLY A 113 10.55 -25.40 2.25
C GLY A 113 9.40 -24.81 1.45
N LYS A 114 8.16 -25.25 1.69
CA LYS A 114 6.97 -24.66 1.07
C LYS A 114 6.48 -23.48 1.91
N ILE A 115 6.70 -22.27 1.42
CA ILE A 115 6.23 -21.03 2.04
C ILE A 115 4.79 -20.75 1.62
N THR A 116 3.89 -20.67 2.60
CA THR A 116 2.47 -20.35 2.41
C THR A 116 2.10 -19.15 3.26
N LEU A 117 1.48 -18.13 2.64
CA LEU A 117 0.82 -17.04 3.36
C LEU A 117 -0.64 -17.40 3.56
N ASN A 118 -1.11 -17.36 4.80
CA ASN A 118 -2.50 -17.60 5.18
C ASN A 118 -3.13 -16.29 5.60
N PHE A 119 -4.25 -15.93 5.00
CA PHE A 119 -4.99 -14.71 5.22
C PHE A 119 -6.33 -15.00 5.89
N GLU A 120 -6.69 -14.12 6.82
CA GLU A 120 -7.97 -14.14 7.51
C GLU A 120 -8.64 -12.78 7.34
N PHE A 121 -9.78 -12.76 6.67
CA PHE A 121 -10.60 -11.57 6.46
C PHE A 121 -11.80 -11.58 7.37
N MET A 122 -11.96 -10.53 8.15
CA MET A 122 -13.12 -10.28 8.98
C MET A 122 -13.95 -9.15 8.38
N VAL A 123 -15.20 -9.46 8.05
CA VAL A 123 -16.16 -8.52 7.45
C VAL A 123 -17.34 -8.37 8.40
N PRO A 124 -17.65 -7.15 8.91
CA PRO A 124 -18.73 -6.89 9.86
C PRO A 124 -20.13 -6.83 9.18
N VAL A 125 -20.32 -7.73 8.21
CA VAL A 125 -21.57 -7.95 7.49
C VAL A 125 -21.79 -9.45 7.42
N GLY A 126 -22.87 -9.94 8.01
CA GLY A 126 -23.11 -11.38 8.14
C GLY A 126 -23.36 -12.14 6.85
N ASP A 127 -23.78 -11.43 5.80
CA ASP A 127 -23.97 -12.00 4.47
C ASP A 127 -23.04 -11.34 3.45
N ALA A 128 -21.76 -11.22 3.81
CA ALA A 128 -20.75 -10.64 2.93
C ALA A 128 -20.58 -11.44 1.62
N ASN A 129 -20.95 -12.73 1.63
CA ASN A 129 -20.90 -13.58 0.43
C ASN A 129 -21.86 -13.11 -0.66
N ARG A 130 -23.02 -12.53 -0.32
CA ARG A 130 -23.86 -11.88 -1.35
C ARG A 130 -23.11 -10.80 -2.13
N TYR A 131 -22.09 -10.19 -1.55
CA TYR A 131 -21.32 -9.11 -2.15
C TYR A 131 -20.05 -9.61 -2.84
N PHE A 132 -19.27 -10.49 -2.21
CA PHE A 132 -18.01 -10.99 -2.79
C PHE A 132 -18.18 -12.24 -3.66
N GLY A 133 -19.20 -13.06 -3.37
CA GLY A 133 -19.38 -14.39 -3.93
C GLY A 133 -18.42 -15.43 -3.33
N TYR A 134 -18.64 -16.69 -3.67
CA TYR A 134 -17.72 -17.78 -3.35
C TYR A 134 -16.45 -17.65 -4.19
N SER A 135 -15.30 -17.41 -3.57
CA SER A 135 -14.02 -17.36 -4.26
C SER A 135 -13.46 -18.77 -4.44
N ALA A 136 -13.18 -19.14 -5.69
CA ALA A 136 -12.65 -20.46 -6.04
C ALA A 136 -11.11 -20.46 -6.05
N GLN A 137 -10.54 -21.66 -6.05
CA GLN A 137 -9.10 -21.94 -6.04
C GLN A 137 -8.33 -21.26 -7.21
N ASP A 138 -8.98 -20.95 -8.32
CA ASP A 138 -8.38 -20.32 -9.50
C ASP A 138 -8.27 -18.78 -9.42
N ARG A 139 -8.79 -18.17 -8.35
CA ARG A 139 -8.77 -16.72 -8.16
C ARG A 139 -7.42 -16.22 -7.70
N ILE A 140 -7.11 -14.99 -8.10
CA ILE A 140 -5.79 -14.39 -7.94
C ILE A 140 -5.81 -13.37 -6.81
N MET A 141 -4.82 -13.49 -5.93
CA MET A 141 -4.40 -12.44 -5.01
C MET A 141 -3.12 -11.82 -5.55
N SER A 142 -3.11 -10.49 -5.64
CA SER A 142 -1.99 -9.74 -6.19
C SER A 142 -1.38 -8.79 -5.16
N PHE A 143 -0.06 -8.73 -5.10
CA PHE A 143 0.65 -7.71 -4.32
C PHE A 143 1.30 -6.71 -5.25
N LYS A 144 1.03 -5.42 -5.02
CA LYS A 144 1.81 -4.36 -5.63
C LYS A 144 2.96 -4.00 -4.70
N LEU A 145 4.18 -4.06 -5.21
CA LEU A 145 5.39 -3.76 -4.48
C LEU A 145 5.77 -2.27 -4.62
N SER A 146 6.66 -1.80 -3.75
CA SER A 146 7.13 -0.41 -3.72
C SER A 146 7.81 0.06 -5.01
N ASP A 147 8.38 -0.86 -5.79
CA ASP A 147 9.00 -0.59 -7.09
C ASP A 147 7.98 -0.59 -8.26
N GLY A 148 6.71 -0.87 -7.97
CA GLY A 148 5.64 -0.99 -8.97
C GLY A 148 5.45 -2.39 -9.55
N THR A 149 6.30 -3.36 -9.19
CA THR A 149 6.14 -4.77 -9.57
C THR A 149 4.84 -5.33 -8.99
N ILE A 150 4.15 -6.18 -9.76
CA ILE A 150 2.93 -6.87 -9.31
C ILE A 150 3.22 -8.38 -9.26
N LEU A 151 2.99 -8.98 -8.10
CA LEU A 151 3.08 -10.43 -7.89
C LEU A 151 1.69 -11.02 -7.93
N HIS A 152 1.44 -11.99 -8.80
CA HIS A 152 0.16 -12.68 -8.93
C HIS A 152 0.26 -14.09 -8.37
N ASN A 153 -0.56 -14.40 -7.37
CA ASN A 153 -0.60 -15.72 -6.74
C ASN A 153 -2.02 -16.25 -6.72
N ALA A 154 -2.22 -17.47 -7.22
CA ALA A 154 -3.51 -18.15 -7.11
C ALA A 154 -3.73 -18.68 -5.69
N PHE A 155 -5.00 -18.77 -5.28
CA PHE A 155 -5.33 -19.43 -4.03
C PHE A 155 -4.99 -20.93 -4.08
N THR A 156 -4.51 -21.47 -2.95
CA THR A 156 -4.19 -22.90 -2.86
C THR A 156 -5.42 -23.76 -2.84
N ASP A 157 -6.50 -23.25 -2.24
CA ASP A 157 -7.75 -23.94 -1.99
C ASP A 157 -8.92 -22.96 -2.17
N ASN A 158 -10.14 -23.48 -2.11
CA ASN A 158 -11.32 -22.62 -2.05
C ASN A 158 -11.27 -21.79 -0.75
N VAL A 159 -11.68 -20.53 -0.85
CA VAL A 159 -11.72 -19.64 0.31
C VAL A 159 -12.77 -20.17 1.29
N GLU A 160 -12.32 -20.59 2.48
CA GLU A 160 -13.22 -21.06 3.52
C GLU A 160 -14.03 -19.88 4.04
N GLN A 161 -15.34 -20.08 4.20
CA GLN A 161 -16.23 -19.05 4.73
C GLN A 161 -16.93 -19.55 5.98
N ASN A 162 -16.89 -18.74 7.04
CA ASN A 162 -17.65 -18.97 8.26
C ASN A 162 -18.48 -17.72 8.58
N PHE A 163 -19.73 -17.92 9.02
CA PHE A 163 -20.58 -16.84 9.49
C PHE A 163 -20.75 -16.95 11.01
N ILE A 164 -20.45 -15.88 11.73
CA ILE A 164 -20.63 -15.79 13.17
C ILE A 164 -21.88 -14.96 13.46
N GLU A 165 -23.00 -15.66 13.59
CA GLU A 165 -24.34 -15.07 13.75
C GLU A 165 -24.42 -14.07 14.90
N LYS A 166 -23.85 -14.42 16.06
CA LYS A 166 -23.86 -13.60 17.29
C LYS A 166 -23.36 -12.17 17.07
N TRP A 167 -22.39 -11.99 16.17
CA TRP A 167 -21.76 -10.68 15.92
C TRP A 167 -22.04 -10.13 14.53
N ASN A 168 -22.84 -10.84 13.73
CA ASN A 168 -23.11 -10.49 12.34
C ASN A 168 -21.81 -10.31 11.52
N ILE A 169 -20.82 -11.20 11.72
CA ILE A 169 -19.51 -11.15 11.08
C ILE A 169 -19.36 -12.31 10.10
N SER A 170 -19.01 -12.02 8.86
CA SER A 170 -18.50 -13.02 7.92
C SER A 170 -16.98 -13.10 8.03
N TYR A 171 -16.47 -14.31 8.00
CA TYR A 171 -15.06 -14.60 8.13
C TYR A 171 -14.58 -15.45 6.96
N TYR A 172 -13.48 -15.06 6.33
CA TYR A 172 -12.91 -15.75 5.19
C TYR A 172 -11.47 -16.16 5.47
N LYS A 173 -11.11 -17.39 5.11
CA LYS A 173 -9.72 -17.84 5.11
C LYS A 173 -9.27 -18.16 3.70
N ALA A 174 -8.13 -17.63 3.32
CA ALA A 174 -7.51 -17.89 2.03
C ALA A 174 -6.01 -18.13 2.22
N SER A 175 -5.43 -18.98 1.39
CA SER A 175 -4.00 -19.26 1.44
C SER A 175 -3.40 -19.18 0.05
N ILE A 176 -2.17 -18.70 -0.04
CA ILE A 176 -1.38 -18.68 -1.28
C ILE A 176 -0.01 -19.29 -1.01
N VAL A 177 0.51 -20.02 -1.99
CA VAL A 177 1.88 -20.55 -1.94
C VAL A 177 2.76 -19.63 -2.74
N LEU A 178 3.84 -19.17 -2.11
CA LEU A 178 4.80 -18.29 -2.75
C LEU A 178 5.87 -19.12 -3.44
N SER A 179 6.24 -18.74 -4.68
CA SER A 179 7.45 -19.26 -5.29
C SER A 179 8.70 -18.70 -4.61
N LYS A 180 9.87 -19.33 -4.81
CA LYS A 180 11.15 -18.79 -4.31
C LYS A 180 11.39 -17.36 -4.82
N ASP A 181 11.00 -17.07 -6.06
CA ASP A 181 11.13 -15.75 -6.67
C ASP A 181 10.21 -14.72 -5.99
N ASP A 182 8.96 -15.09 -5.69
CA ASP A 182 8.02 -14.21 -4.98
C ASP A 182 8.50 -13.91 -3.56
N VAL A 183 9.03 -14.92 -2.85
CA VAL A 183 9.65 -14.74 -1.53
C VAL A 183 10.82 -13.76 -1.62
N ASN A 184 11.72 -13.94 -2.57
CA ASN A 184 12.85 -13.04 -2.80
C ASN A 184 12.38 -11.60 -3.04
N LYS A 185 11.39 -11.41 -3.92
CA LYS A 185 10.84 -10.09 -4.25
C LYS A 185 10.16 -9.43 -3.04
N LEU A 186 9.33 -10.17 -2.30
CA LEU A 186 8.66 -9.66 -1.09
C LEU A 186 9.65 -9.33 0.03
N MET A 187 10.78 -10.01 0.11
CA MET A 187 11.83 -9.72 1.09
C MET A 187 12.68 -8.50 0.73
N GLN A 188 12.79 -8.18 -0.56
CA GLN A 188 13.55 -7.02 -1.06
C GLN A 188 12.70 -5.76 -1.15
N GLN A 189 11.45 -5.89 -1.60
CA GLN A 189 10.53 -4.79 -1.84
C GLN A 189 9.32 -4.93 -0.92
N SER A 190 8.86 -3.79 -0.39
CA SER A 190 7.71 -3.79 0.52
C SER A 190 6.41 -3.88 -0.27
N ALA A 191 5.47 -4.71 0.17
CA ALA A 191 4.13 -4.73 -0.41
C ALA A 191 3.36 -3.48 0.07
N ILE A 192 2.87 -2.68 -0.87
CA ILE A 192 2.16 -1.42 -0.59
C ILE A 192 0.65 -1.55 -0.76
N SER A 193 0.18 -2.45 -1.63
CA SER A 193 -1.23 -2.78 -1.76
C SER A 193 -1.43 -4.26 -2.06
N MET A 194 -2.61 -4.76 -1.70
CA MET A 194 -3.07 -6.10 -1.99
C MET A 194 -4.40 -6.03 -2.74
N SER A 195 -4.45 -6.63 -3.92
CA SER A 195 -5.66 -6.82 -4.70
C SER A 195 -6.17 -8.25 -4.57
N ILE A 196 -7.48 -8.39 -4.43
CA ILE A 196 -8.14 -9.68 -4.34
C ILE A 196 -9.20 -9.74 -5.42
N ASP A 197 -9.07 -10.71 -6.34
CA ASP A 197 -10.09 -11.02 -7.32
C ASP A 197 -11.21 -11.86 -6.68
N TRP A 198 -12.16 -11.18 -6.04
CA TRP A 198 -13.37 -11.85 -5.57
C TRP A 198 -14.22 -12.25 -6.78
N LYS A 199 -15.01 -13.32 -6.66
CA LYS A 199 -15.88 -13.83 -7.75
C LYS A 199 -16.70 -12.75 -8.46
N LYS A 200 -17.19 -11.75 -7.72
CA LYS A 200 -18.03 -10.66 -8.27
C LYS A 200 -17.29 -9.37 -8.58
N THR A 201 -16.10 -9.14 -8.03
CA THR A 201 -15.36 -7.89 -8.21
C THR A 201 -13.93 -8.06 -7.73
N GLU A 202 -13.00 -7.40 -8.38
CA GLU A 202 -11.69 -7.15 -7.81
C GLU A 202 -11.78 -6.00 -6.79
N GLU A 203 -11.10 -6.12 -5.66
CA GLU A 203 -10.89 -5.02 -4.72
C GLU A 203 -9.41 -4.90 -4.34
N GLU A 204 -8.92 -3.67 -4.32
CA GLU A 204 -7.56 -3.32 -3.90
C GLU A 204 -7.60 -2.61 -2.55
N TYR A 205 -6.72 -3.04 -1.65
CA TYR A 205 -6.57 -2.52 -0.29
C TYR A 205 -5.14 -2.03 -0.08
N SER A 206 -4.98 -0.84 0.50
CA SER A 206 -3.68 -0.35 0.95
C SER A 206 -3.22 -1.16 2.16
N ILE A 207 -1.94 -1.55 2.18
CA ILE A 207 -1.35 -2.23 3.33
C ILE A 207 -0.90 -1.15 4.33
N ASP A 208 -1.48 -1.16 5.53
CA ASP A 208 -1.23 -0.13 6.54
C ASP A 208 0.21 -0.19 7.06
N LYS A 209 0.73 -1.42 7.23
CA LYS A 209 2.08 -1.70 7.72
C LYS A 209 2.95 -2.20 6.57
N VAL A 210 3.62 -1.28 5.89
CA VAL A 210 4.44 -1.51 4.68
C VAL A 210 5.41 -2.71 4.77
N LYS A 211 5.91 -3.05 5.97
CA LYS A 211 6.82 -4.19 6.20
C LYS A 211 6.19 -5.43 6.85
N CYS A 212 4.86 -5.51 6.96
CA CYS A 212 4.20 -6.63 7.66
C CYS A 212 4.48 -7.98 6.99
N ILE A 213 4.37 -8.05 5.65
CA ILE A 213 4.64 -9.29 4.90
C ILE A 213 6.10 -9.70 5.03
N GLN A 214 7.04 -8.75 4.95
CA GLN A 214 8.46 -9.01 5.18
C GLN A 214 8.74 -9.56 6.57
N HIS A 215 8.07 -9.02 7.59
CA HIS A 215 8.21 -9.49 8.96
C HIS A 215 7.71 -10.93 9.12
N LEU A 216 6.53 -11.25 8.58
CA LEU A 216 5.97 -12.61 8.57
C LEU A 216 6.93 -13.60 7.90
N LEU A 217 7.49 -13.23 6.73
CA LEU A 217 8.41 -14.09 6.00
C LEU A 217 9.74 -14.32 6.74
N LYS A 218 10.28 -13.30 7.42
CA LYS A 218 11.51 -13.41 8.22
C LYS A 218 11.41 -14.43 9.35
N GLU A 219 10.21 -14.66 9.89
CA GLU A 219 10.01 -15.60 10.98
C GLU A 219 10.02 -17.07 10.53
N VAL A 220 9.80 -17.33 9.23
CA VAL A 220 9.60 -18.70 8.72
C VAL A 220 10.66 -19.21 7.77
N ILE A 221 11.50 -18.33 7.24
CA ILE A 221 12.62 -18.67 6.34
C ILE A 221 13.82 -19.16 7.15
#